data_AF-A0A9E0A3U3-F1
#
_entry.id   AF-A0A9E0A3U3-F1
#
_cell.length_a   1.000
_cell.length_b   1.000
_cell.length_c   1.000
_cell.angle_alpha   90.00
_cell.angle_beta   90.00
_cell.angle_gamma   90.00
#
_symmetry.space_group_name_H-M   'P 1'
#
loop_
_entity.id
_entity.type
_entity.pdbx_description
1 polymer ?
#
loop_
_entity_poly.entity_id
_entity_poly.type
_entity_poly.pdbx_seq_one_letter_code
_entity_poly.pdbx_strand_id
1 'polypeptide(L)' 'PTHTKLREAGFNRIEALPFQPTCENMIHYFAEIIKANLPVNVTLHHLKLNETATSYAEWYATDNL' A
#
# COMPACT_ATOMS: atom_id res chain seq x y z
N PRO A 1 16.70 11.54 5.30
CA PRO A 1 17.67 11.51 4.18
C PRO A 1 16.94 11.77 2.85
N THR A 2 17.29 12.84 2.13
CA THR A 2 16.69 13.16 0.83
C THR A 2 16.93 12.01 -0.16
N HIS A 3 15.92 11.63 -0.95
CA HIS A 3 15.98 10.49 -1.91
C HIS A 3 17.21 10.50 -2.82
N THR A 4 17.79 11.67 -3.08
CA THR A 4 19.05 11.87 -3.80
C THR A 4 20.19 11.02 -3.24
N LYS A 5 20.36 10.96 -1.91
CA LYS A 5 21.46 10.21 -1.26
C LYS A 5 21.32 8.69 -1.42
N LEU A 6 20.09 8.19 -1.55
CA LEU A 6 19.84 6.75 -1.73
C LEU A 6 20.11 6.31 -3.17
N ARG A 7 19.81 7.16 -4.15
CA ARG A 7 20.16 6.90 -5.57
C ARG A 7 21.68 6.95 -5.78
N GLU A 8 22.36 7.91 -5.14
CA GLU A 8 23.83 7.99 -5.14
C GLU A 8 24.50 6.76 -4.50
N ALA A 9 23.84 6.13 -3.53
CA ALA A 9 24.27 4.87 -2.91
C ALA A 9 23.94 3.61 -3.76
N GLY A 10 23.43 3.77 -4.99
CA GLY A 10 23.15 2.66 -5.91
C GLY A 10 21.76 2.01 -5.76
N PHE A 11 20.88 2.54 -4.90
CA PHE A 11 19.50 2.07 -4.81
C PHE A 11 18.66 2.64 -5.95
N ASN A 12 18.45 1.83 -6.99
CA ASN A 12 17.77 2.25 -8.22
C ASN A 12 16.23 2.05 -8.20
N ARG A 13 15.69 1.35 -7.20
CA ARG A 13 14.25 1.10 -7.05
C ARG A 13 13.77 1.72 -5.74
N ILE A 14 13.44 3.00 -5.80
CA ILE A 14 12.94 3.75 -4.65
C ILE A 14 11.63 4.37 -5.08
N GLU A 15 10.55 3.96 -4.42
CA GLU A 15 9.25 4.60 -4.52
C GLU A 15 9.08 5.54 -3.33
N ALA A 16 8.92 6.84 -3.61
CA ALA A 16 8.67 7.83 -2.59
C ALA A 16 7.18 7.88 -2.28
N LEU A 17 6.82 7.71 -1.00
CA LEU A 17 5.44 7.79 -0.53
C LEU A 17 5.28 8.99 0.41
N PRO A 18 4.14 9.70 0.39
CA PRO A 18 3.89 10.84 1.26
C PRO A 18 3.51 10.43 2.70
N PHE A 19 3.71 9.17 3.07
CA PHE A 19 3.38 8.58 4.36
C PHE A 19 4.42 7.53 4.75
N GLN A 20 4.44 7.14 6.03
CA GLN A 20 5.30 6.06 6.50
C GLN A 20 4.82 4.72 5.92
N PRO A 21 5.68 3.94 5.21
CA PRO A 21 5.29 2.73 4.52
C PRO A 21 5.17 1.53 5.49
N THR A 22 4.34 1.67 6.53
CA THR A 22 3.93 0.55 7.39
C THR A 22 2.84 -0.27 6.71
N CYS A 23 2.64 -1.52 7.12
CA CYS A 23 1.61 -2.38 6.51
C CYS A 23 0.20 -1.78 6.62
N GLU A 24 -0.12 -1.11 7.73
CA GLU A 24 -1.39 -0.44 7.97
C GLU A 24 -1.60 0.74 7.00
N ASN A 25 -0.57 1.55 6.74
CA ASN A 25 -0.71 2.66 5.78
C ASN A 25 -0.72 2.16 4.33
N MET A 26 0.08 1.14 4.04
CA MET A 26 0.20 0.57 2.70
C MET A 26 -1.08 -0.15 2.27
N ILE A 27 -1.76 -0.86 3.18
CA ILE A 27 -2.99 -1.58 2.80
C ILE A 27 -4.11 -0.63 2.37
N HIS A 28 -4.24 0.53 3.01
CA HIS A 28 -5.16 1.58 2.60
C HIS A 28 -4.76 2.18 1.24
N TYR A 29 -3.48 2.48 1.05
CA TYR A 29 -2.96 2.98 -0.22
C TYR A 29 -3.24 2.00 -1.39
N PHE A 30 -3.04 0.70 -1.15
CA PHE A 30 -3.36 -0.34 -2.13
C PHE A 30 -4.86 -0.48 -2.38
N ALA A 31 -5.70 -0.33 -1.35
CA ALA A 31 -7.14 -0.32 -1.53
C ALA A 31 -7.58 0.77 -2.52
N GLU A 32 -7.07 1.99 -2.38
CA GLU A 32 -7.38 3.09 -3.31
C GLU A 32 -6.91 2.82 -4.74
N ILE A 33 -5.67 2.32 -4.91
CA ILE A 33 -5.14 1.97 -6.22
C ILE A 33 -5.99 0.89 -6.89
N ILE A 34 -6.29 -0.20 -6.16
CA ILE A 34 -7.05 -1.31 -6.72
C ILE A 34 -8.46 -0.84 -7.07
N LYS A 35 -9.16 -0.13 -6.16
CA LYS A 35 -10.49 0.43 -6.41
C LYS A 35 -10.54 1.28 -7.67
N ALA A 36 -9.55 2.14 -7.90
CA ALA A 36 -9.48 3.01 -9.07
C ALA A 36 -9.29 2.25 -10.40
N ASN A 37 -8.79 1.01 -10.35
CA ASN A 37 -8.52 0.18 -11.52
C ASN A 37 -9.55 -0.96 -11.73
N LEU A 38 -10.55 -1.09 -10.85
CA LEU A 38 -11.60 -2.08 -11.02
C LEU A 38 -12.62 -1.63 -12.08
N PRO A 39 -13.22 -2.57 -12.83
CA PRO A 39 -14.36 -2.28 -13.70
C PRO A 39 -15.55 -1.71 -12.92
N VAL A 40 -16.40 -0.92 -13.58
CA VAL A 40 -17.58 -0.25 -13.01
C VAL A 40 -18.50 -1.17 -12.19
N ASN A 41 -18.60 -2.45 -12.58
CA ASN A 41 -19.49 -3.43 -11.97
C ASN A 41 -18.79 -4.36 -10.96
N VAL A 42 -17.55 -4.05 -10.57
CA VAL A 42 -16.76 -4.83 -9.60
C VAL A 42 -16.34 -3.92 -8.45
N THR A 43 -16.57 -4.38 -7.22
CA THR A 43 -16.16 -3.67 -6.01
C THR A 43 -15.09 -4.44 -5.27
N LEU A 44 -14.18 -3.70 -4.63
CA LEU A 44 -13.18 -4.28 -3.74
C LEU A 44 -13.85 -4.59 -2.40
N HIS A 45 -13.92 -5.88 -2.02
CA HIS A 45 -14.56 -6.31 -0.78
C HIS A 45 -13.62 -6.23 0.44
N HIS A 46 -12.45 -6.87 0.35
CA HIS A 46 -11.44 -6.86 1.41
C HIS A 46 -10.03 -7.02 0.84
N LEU A 47 -9.03 -6.57 1.59
CA LEU A 47 -7.61 -6.85 1.38
C LEU A 47 -6.97 -7.40 2.64
N LYS A 48 -5.94 -8.23 2.44
CA LYS A 48 -5.02 -8.70 3.47
C LYS A 48 -3.59 -8.53 2.96
N LEU A 49 -2.78 -7.80 3.71
CA LEU A 49 -1.37 -7.58 3.42
C LEU A 49 -0.53 -8.27 4.48
N ASN A 50 0.21 -9.31 4.09
CA ASN A 50 1.10 -10.04 5.00
C ASN A 50 2.48 -9.37 5.00
N GLU A 51 2.92 -8.88 6.16
CA GLU A 51 4.30 -8.40 6.34
C GLU A 51 5.27 -9.57 6.49
N THR A 52 4.84 -10.58 7.24
CA THR A 52 5.56 -11.83 7.48
C THR A 52 4.56 -12.99 7.50
N ALA A 53 5.02 -14.21 7.77
CA ALA A 53 4.13 -15.37 7.89
C ALA A 53 3.12 -15.26 9.05
N THR A 54 3.41 -14.44 10.07
CA THR A 54 2.59 -14.31 11.29
C THR A 54 2.11 -12.89 11.57
N SER A 55 2.49 -11.91 10.74
CA SER A 55 2.07 -10.51 10.87
C SER A 55 1.37 -10.06 9.59
N TYR A 56 0.19 -9.48 9.73
CA TYR A 56 -0.61 -9.00 8.61
C TYR A 56 -1.49 -7.81 9.02
N ALA A 57 -1.82 -6.98 8.05
CA ALA A 57 -2.87 -5.97 8.13
C ALA A 57 -4.07 -6.41 7.27
N GLU A 58 -5.27 -5.99 7.66
CA GLU A 58 -6.50 -6.20 6.90
C GLU A 58 -7.22 -4.87 6.68
N TRP A 59 -7.94 -4.80 5.57
CA TRP A 59 -8.79 -3.68 5.22
C TRP A 59 -10.10 -4.24 4.68
N TYR A 60 -11.23 -3.82 5.25
CA TYR A 60 -12.56 -4.17 4.75
C TYR A 60 -13.26 -2.94 4.18
N ALA A 61 -14.01 -3.11 3.09
CA ALA A 61 -14.80 -2.02 2.51
C ALA A 61 -15.85 -1.45 3.48
N THR A 62 -16.27 -2.25 4.45
CA THR A 62 -17.21 -1.87 5.51
C THR A 62 -16.61 -1.01 6.60
N ASP A 63 -15.27 -0.99 6.77
CA ASP A 63 -14.61 -0.22 7.83
C ASP A 63 -14.72 1.29 7.60
N ASN A 64 -15.07 1.69 6.38
CA ASN A 64 -15.25 3.08 5.94
C ASN A 64 -16.73 3.46 5.72
N LEU A 65 -17.70 2.69 6.25
CA LEU A 65 -19.14 2.99 6.18
C LEU A 65 -19.60 3.91 7.31
#